data_AF-A0A815V763-F1
#
_entry.id   AF-A0A815V763-F1
#
_cell.length_a   1.000
_cell.length_b   1.000
_cell.length_c   1.000
_cell.angle_alpha   90.00
_cell.angle_beta   90.00
_cell.angle_gamma   90.00
#
_symmetry.space_group_name_H-M   'P 1'
#
loop_
_entity.id
_entity.type
_entity.pdbx_description
1 polymer ?
#
loop_
_entity_poly.entity_id
_entity_poly.type
_entity_poly.pdbx_seq_one_letter_code
_entity_poly.pdbx_strand_id
1 'polypeptide(L)'
;MITLIPGQSSLSSPITYRRSQDFTISSMIQFNCNGSLSTTAKWIIKSCTSACSFQIQLSNKISTILSELYIPSRTLDYGIYELTLTVTMIESLNLKSSSSVYVRVTATGITANLVQLGTSMITRG
;
A
#
# COMPACT_ATOMS: atom_id res chain seq x y z
N MET A 1 0.27 -14.97 13.91
CA MET A 1 1.41 -14.18 13.39
C MET A 1 1.02 -13.60 12.04
N ILE A 2 1.37 -12.35 11.76
CA ILE A 2 1.10 -11.70 10.46
C ILE A 2 2.44 -11.29 9.84
N THR A 3 2.69 -11.73 8.62
CA THR A 3 3.86 -11.36 7.83
C THR A 3 3.39 -10.67 6.55
N LEU A 4 3.91 -9.48 6.26
CA LEU A 4 3.62 -8.73 5.03
C LEU A 4 4.75 -8.91 4.01
N ILE A 5 4.40 -9.00 2.73
CA ILE A 5 5.32 -9.23 1.61
C ILE A 5 4.99 -8.22 0.49
N PRO A 6 5.97 -7.46 0.00
CA PRO A 6 7.33 -7.33 0.54
C PRO A 6 7.32 -6.74 1.96
N GLY A 7 8.20 -7.25 2.81
CA GLY A 7 8.29 -6.88 4.23
C GLY A 7 9.63 -6.23 4.59
N GLN A 8 9.94 -6.15 5.89
CA GLN A 8 11.23 -5.65 6.41
C GLN A 8 11.56 -4.20 6.01
N SER A 9 10.53 -3.37 5.86
CA SER A 9 10.66 -1.94 5.63
C SER A 9 10.59 -1.15 6.93
N SER A 10 11.20 0.02 6.97
CA SER A 10 11.03 0.98 8.06
C SER A 10 10.81 2.39 7.51
N LEU A 11 10.49 3.34 8.38
CA LEU A 11 10.38 4.75 7.97
C LEU A 11 11.69 5.28 7.34
N SER A 12 12.85 4.82 7.82
CA SER A 12 14.17 5.21 7.28
C SER A 12 14.53 4.43 6.01
N SER A 13 14.04 3.21 5.86
CA SER A 13 14.28 2.33 4.71
C SER A 13 12.96 1.82 4.09
N PRO A 14 12.16 2.69 3.45
CA PRO A 14 10.88 2.29 2.85
C PRO A 14 11.08 1.59 1.50
N ILE A 15 10.17 0.68 1.16
CA ILE A 15 10.16 0.01 -0.15
C ILE A 15 9.71 1.01 -1.20
N THR A 16 10.47 1.16 -2.27
CA THR A 16 10.21 2.22 -3.26
C THR A 16 9.34 1.70 -4.41
N TYR A 17 8.24 2.40 -4.66
CA TYR A 17 7.39 2.21 -5.83
C TYR A 17 7.25 3.50 -6.64
N ARG A 18 7.25 3.38 -7.97
CA ARG A 18 6.98 4.51 -8.87
C ARG A 18 5.49 4.79 -8.88
N ARG A 19 5.07 6.06 -8.86
CA ARG A 19 3.64 6.43 -8.95
C ARG A 19 2.97 5.91 -10.23
N SER A 20 3.73 5.69 -11.29
CA SER A 20 3.24 5.14 -12.56
C SER A 20 3.00 3.63 -12.53
N GLN A 21 3.41 2.93 -11.48
CA GLN A 21 3.27 1.48 -11.38
C GLN A 21 2.31 1.12 -10.26
N ASP A 22 1.53 0.11 -10.54
CA ASP A 22 0.69 -0.63 -9.62
C ASP A 22 1.56 -1.53 -8.73
N PHE A 23 1.09 -1.77 -7.51
CA PHE A 23 1.77 -2.65 -6.58
C PHE A 23 0.81 -3.33 -5.62
N THR A 24 1.23 -4.48 -5.11
CA THR A 24 0.48 -5.29 -4.17
C THR A 24 1.31 -5.56 -2.93
N ILE A 25 0.67 -5.46 -1.77
CA ILE A 25 1.20 -6.00 -0.52
C ILE A 25 0.39 -7.24 -0.17
N SER A 26 1.03 -8.39 -0.15
CA SER A 26 0.43 -9.65 0.27
C SER A 26 0.70 -9.90 1.76
N SER A 27 -0.15 -10.68 2.39
CA SER A 27 -0.05 -11.04 3.80
C SER A 27 -0.17 -12.54 3.98
N MET A 28 0.70 -13.08 4.83
CA MET A 28 0.62 -14.44 5.33
C MET A 28 0.19 -14.37 6.79
N ILE A 29 -0.97 -14.95 7.08
CA ILE A 29 -1.56 -14.94 8.42
C ILE A 29 -1.56 -16.38 8.93
N GLN A 30 -0.84 -16.61 10.03
CA GLN A 30 -0.81 -17.88 10.71
C GLN A 30 -1.64 -17.81 11.99
N PHE A 31 -2.70 -18.61 12.05
CA PHE A 31 -3.52 -18.81 13.24
C PHE A 31 -3.05 -20.07 13.96
N ASN A 32 -2.74 -19.95 15.25
CA ASN A 32 -2.45 -21.09 16.11
C ASN A 32 -3.58 -21.20 17.12
N CYS A 33 -4.70 -21.79 16.70
CA CYS A 33 -5.91 -21.93 17.52
C CYS A 33 -6.53 -23.31 17.30
N ASN A 34 -7.13 -23.86 18.35
CA ASN A 34 -7.69 -25.23 18.34
C ASN A 34 -9.04 -25.34 17.60
N GLY A 35 -9.53 -24.27 16.98
CA GLY A 35 -10.83 -24.22 16.30
C GLY A 35 -10.82 -23.34 15.04
N SER A 36 -11.81 -23.54 14.18
CA SER A 36 -12.08 -22.69 13.00
C SER A 36 -12.61 -21.34 13.46
N LEU A 37 -11.72 -20.36 13.64
CA LEU A 37 -12.10 -19.02 14.05
C LEU A 37 -12.32 -18.14 12.81
N SER A 38 -13.52 -17.57 12.71
CA SER A 38 -13.79 -16.55 11.69
C SER A 38 -13.04 -15.26 12.03
N THR A 39 -12.51 -14.59 11.01
CA THR A 39 -11.69 -13.39 11.17
C THR A 39 -12.11 -12.28 10.23
N THR A 40 -11.86 -11.05 10.65
CA THR A 40 -12.00 -9.86 9.82
C THR A 40 -10.64 -9.21 9.67
N ALA A 41 -10.32 -8.77 8.45
CA ALA A 41 -9.11 -8.04 8.16
C ALA A 41 -9.45 -6.63 7.70
N LYS A 42 -8.66 -5.66 8.16
CA LYS A 42 -8.80 -4.26 7.79
C LYS A 42 -7.43 -3.69 7.46
N TRP A 43 -7.33 -3.11 6.27
CA TRP A 43 -6.19 -2.33 5.84
C TRP A 43 -6.38 -0.85 6.17
N ILE A 44 -5.30 -0.21 6.61
CA ILE A 44 -5.23 1.21 6.89
C ILE A 44 -3.97 1.77 6.21
N ILE A 45 -4.12 2.92 5.55
CA ILE A 45 -3.02 3.64 4.90
C ILE A 45 -2.85 4.98 5.61
N LYS A 46 -1.64 5.29 6.05
CA LYS A 46 -1.32 6.60 6.64
C LYS A 46 -0.18 7.26 5.89
N SER A 47 -0.25 8.56 5.65
CA SER A 47 0.88 9.30 5.10
C SER A 47 1.86 9.69 6.21
N CYS A 48 3.14 9.48 5.91
CA CYS A 48 4.27 9.70 6.81
C CYS A 48 5.08 10.90 6.33
N THR A 49 4.62 12.11 6.66
CA THR A 49 5.43 13.34 6.49
C THR A 49 6.46 13.45 7.62
N SER A 50 6.02 13.42 8.88
CA SER A 50 6.89 13.45 10.06
C SER A 50 6.46 12.47 11.17
N ALA A 51 5.17 12.16 11.31
CA ALA A 51 4.64 11.34 12.42
C ALA A 51 3.62 10.26 12.01
N CYS A 52 3.48 9.94 10.71
CA CYS A 52 2.51 8.95 10.19
C CYS A 52 1.09 9.12 10.74
N SER A 53 0.64 10.37 10.94
CA SER A 53 -0.61 10.67 11.67
C SER A 53 -1.84 10.79 10.78
N PHE A 54 -1.66 11.04 9.48
CA PHE A 54 -2.77 11.30 8.56
C PHE A 54 -3.23 10.01 7.89
N GLN A 55 -4.30 9.43 8.41
CA GLN A 55 -4.97 8.32 7.74
C GLN A 55 -5.62 8.81 6.45
N ILE A 56 -5.36 8.10 5.36
CA ILE A 56 -5.92 8.38 4.05
C ILE A 56 -7.22 7.58 3.92
N GLN A 57 -8.27 8.21 3.41
CA GLN A 57 -9.46 7.47 3.02
C GLN A 57 -9.12 6.59 1.81
N LEU A 58 -9.30 5.28 1.97
CA LEU A 58 -9.13 4.35 0.86
C LEU A 58 -10.16 4.69 -0.21
N SER A 59 -9.68 5.09 -1.39
CA SER A 59 -10.57 5.29 -2.54
C SER A 59 -11.19 3.95 -2.96
N ASN A 60 -12.37 3.98 -3.59
CA ASN A 60 -13.01 2.79 -4.16
C ASN A 60 -12.16 2.04 -5.22
N LYS A 61 -11.04 2.64 -5.66
CA LYS A 61 -10.10 2.02 -6.60
C LYS A 61 -9.10 1.09 -5.90
N ILE A 62 -8.92 1.21 -4.58
CA ILE A 62 -8.04 0.36 -3.79
C ILE A 62 -8.81 -0.90 -3.44
N SER A 63 -8.32 -2.06 -3.89
CA SER A 63 -8.92 -3.34 -3.57
C SER A 63 -8.23 -3.93 -2.35
N THR A 64 -9.03 -4.27 -1.34
CA THR A 64 -8.57 -4.91 -0.11
C THR A 64 -9.24 -6.27 0.03
N ILE A 65 -8.46 -7.33 -0.08
CA ILE A 65 -8.87 -8.66 0.35
C ILE A 65 -8.11 -9.02 1.63
N LEU A 66 -8.54 -10.09 2.29
CA LEU A 66 -7.98 -10.53 3.57
C LEU A 66 -6.46 -10.74 3.48
N SER A 67 -6.01 -11.29 2.35
CA SER A 67 -4.61 -11.61 2.08
C SER A 67 -3.85 -10.50 1.37
N GLU A 68 -4.49 -9.51 0.75
CA GLU A 68 -3.81 -8.59 -0.18
C GLU A 68 -4.39 -7.18 -0.17
N LEU A 69 -3.48 -6.21 -0.31
CA LEU A 69 -3.77 -4.81 -0.57
C LEU A 69 -3.23 -4.46 -1.96
N TYR A 70 -4.11 -4.17 -2.90
CA TYR A 70 -3.75 -3.72 -4.24
C TYR A 70 -3.88 -2.21 -4.36
N ILE A 71 -2.79 -1.55 -4.74
CA ILE A 71 -2.73 -0.12 -4.98
C ILE A 71 -2.53 0.13 -6.49
N PRO A 72 -3.56 0.64 -7.19
CA PRO A 72 -3.41 1.00 -8.60
C PRO A 72 -2.46 2.18 -8.80
N SER A 73 -1.85 2.25 -9.98
CA SER A 73 -1.02 3.38 -10.38
C SER A 73 -1.77 4.72 -10.23
N ARG A 74 -1.01 5.78 -9.88
CA ARG A 74 -1.49 7.16 -9.71
C ARG A 74 -2.56 7.37 -8.63
N THR A 75 -2.78 6.38 -7.76
CA THR A 75 -3.76 6.49 -6.66
C THR A 75 -3.21 7.25 -5.44
N LEU A 76 -1.95 7.01 -5.11
CA LEU A 76 -1.25 7.72 -4.02
C LEU A 76 -0.41 8.87 -4.58
N ASP A 77 -0.28 9.93 -3.79
CA ASP A 77 0.62 11.04 -4.07
C ASP A 77 2.08 10.68 -3.74
N TYR A 78 3.01 11.59 -4.03
CA TYR A 78 4.41 11.38 -3.70
C TYR A 78 4.64 11.50 -2.20
N GLY A 79 5.39 10.57 -1.62
CA GLY A 79 5.67 10.57 -0.19
C GLY A 79 5.92 9.17 0.36
N ILE A 80 6.04 9.08 1.68
CA ILE A 80 6.14 7.80 2.41
C ILE A 80 4.78 7.49 3.02
N TYR A 81 4.39 6.23 2.99
CA TYR A 81 3.14 5.74 3.56
C TYR A 81 3.40 4.53 4.45
N GLU A 82 2.69 4.48 5.57
CA GLU A 82 2.55 3.28 6.39
C GLU A 82 1.28 2.54 5.97
N LEU A 83 1.43 1.28 5.59
CA LEU A 83 0.35 0.37 5.25
C LEU A 83 0.23 -0.66 6.37
N THR A 84 -0.86 -0.60 7.13
CA THR A 84 -1.10 -1.46 8.29
C THR A 84 -2.24 -2.42 8.01
N LEU A 85 -1.99 -3.72 8.17
CA LEU A 85 -3.01 -4.74 8.23
C LEU A 85 -3.34 -5.02 9.69
N THR A 86 -4.62 -4.92 10.06
CA THR A 86 -5.13 -5.38 11.36
C THR A 86 -6.10 -6.53 11.13
N VAL A 87 -5.84 -7.66 11.78
CA VAL A 87 -6.71 -8.84 11.78
C VAL A 87 -7.34 -8.98 13.16
N THR A 88 -8.66 -9.10 13.20
CA THR A 88 -9.45 -9.24 14.43
C THR A 88 -10.24 -10.54 14.36
N MET A 89 -10.21 -11.32 15.44
CA MET A 89 -11.08 -12.49 15.57
C MET A 89 -12.52 -12.07 15.86
N ILE A 90 -13.48 -12.64 15.13
CA ILE A 90 -14.90 -12.29 15.29
C ILE A 90 -15.41 -12.76 16.66
N GLU A 91 -15.05 -13.98 17.05
CA GLU A 91 -15.50 -14.60 18.31
C GLU A 91 -14.81 -14.02 19.55
N SER A 92 -13.74 -13.26 19.37
CA SER A 92 -13.04 -12.57 20.46
C SER A 92 -12.42 -11.29 19.94
N LEU A 93 -13.21 -10.21 19.97
CA LEU A 93 -12.80 -8.89 19.47
C LEU A 93 -11.56 -8.31 20.19
N ASN A 94 -11.22 -8.85 21.35
CA ASN A 94 -10.01 -8.49 22.09
C ASN A 94 -8.73 -9.11 21.49
N LEU A 95 -8.86 -10.18 20.68
CA LEU A 95 -7.75 -10.81 19.96
C LEU A 95 -7.58 -10.13 18.61
N LYS A 96 -6.70 -9.13 18.60
CA LYS A 96 -6.26 -8.42 17.41
C LYS A 96 -4.76 -8.57 17.22
N SER A 97 -4.34 -8.72 15.97
CA SER A 97 -2.94 -8.70 15.57
C SER A 97 -2.78 -7.70 14.43
N SER A 98 -1.67 -6.96 14.43
CA SER A 98 -1.38 -5.99 13.38
C SER A 98 0.04 -6.13 12.86
N SER A 99 0.25 -5.77 11.59
CA SER A 99 1.57 -5.66 10.97
C SER A 99 1.59 -4.48 10.01
N SER A 100 2.74 -3.81 9.91
CA SER A 100 2.92 -2.61 9.09
C SER A 100 4.07 -2.77 8.10
N VAL A 101 3.93 -2.15 6.94
CA VAL A 101 4.98 -1.96 5.94
C VAL A 101 5.04 -0.49 5.52
N TYR A 102 6.23 0.01 5.20
CA TYR A 102 6.49 1.37 4.79
C TYR A 102 6.87 1.39 3.31
N VAL A 103 6.13 2.18 2.54
CA VAL A 103 6.36 2.33 1.09
C VAL A 103 6.63 3.79 0.75
N ARG A 104 7.51 4.04 -0.21
CA ARG A 104 7.79 5.37 -0.76
C ARG A 104 7.31 5.43 -2.19
N VAL A 105 6.42 6.36 -2.47
CA VAL A 105 5.93 6.65 -3.82
C VAL A 105 6.79 7.76 -4.44
N THR A 106 7.45 7.45 -5.56
CA THR A 106 8.35 8.38 -6.25
C THR A 106 7.89 8.68 -7.68
N ALA A 107 8.42 9.74 -8.26
CA ALA A 107 8.26 10.02 -9.69
C ALA A 107 8.95 8.94 -10.54
N THR A 108 8.57 8.87 -11.82
CA THR A 108 9.31 8.11 -12.82
C THR A 108 10.65 8.79 -13.08
N GLY A 109 11.75 8.02 -13.07
CA GLY A 109 13.08 8.51 -13.47
C GLY A 109 13.24 8.79 -14.96
N ILE A 110 12.14 8.77 -15.74
CA ILE A 110 12.15 9.11 -17.15
C ILE A 110 11.99 10.63 -17.26
N THR A 111 13.10 11.34 -17.40
CA THR A 111 13.09 12.71 -17.90
C THR A 111 12.80 12.63 -19.39
N ALA A 112 11.61 13.04 -19.82
CA ALA A 112 11.36 13.28 -21.23
C ALA A 112 12.29 14.43 -21.65
N ASN A 113 13.37 14.09 -22.36
CA ASN A 113 14.18 15.09 -23.01
C ASN A 113 13.36 15.53 -24.23
N LEU A 114 12.45 16.49 -24.00
CA LEU A 114 11.74 17.18 -25.05
C LEU A 114 12.79 18.03 -25.76
N VAL A 115 13.59 17.38 -26.62
CA VAL A 115 14.33 18.08 -27.65
C VAL A 115 13.25 18.87 -28.37
N GLN A 116 13.41 20.19 -28.37
CA GLN A 116 12.54 21.15 -29.02
C GLN A 116 12.67 20.97 -30.55
N LEU A 117 12.34 19.78 -31.04
CA LEU A 117 12.18 19.50 -32.46
C LEU A 117 10.89 20.19 -32.83
N GLY A 118 11.05 21.30 -33.54
CA GLY A 118 9.97 22.12 -34.03
C GLY A 118 8.84 21.28 -34.64
N THR A 119 7.63 21.80 -34.47
CA THR A 119 6.34 21.31 -35.00
C THR A 119 5.75 20.08 -34.31
N SER A 120 4.95 20.37 -33.28
CA SER A 120 3.79 19.59 -32.89
C SER A 120 2.90 19.30 -34.12
N MET A 121 2.69 18.04 -34.47
CA MET A 121 1.61 17.64 -35.37
C MET A 121 0.50 17.01 -34.54
N ILE A 122 -0.64 17.69 -34.46
CA ILE A 122 -1.89 17.13 -33.95
C ILE A 122 -2.57 16.46 -35.16
N THR A 123 -2.74 15.14 -35.14
CA THR A 123 -3.67 14.46 -36.05
C THR A 123 -4.94 14.13 -35.28
N ARG A 124 -6.05 14.75 -35.67
CA ARG A 124 -7.40 14.23 -35.42
C ARG A 124 -7.73 13.29 -36.59
N GLY A 125 -8.08 12.06 -36.26
CA GLY A 125 -8.78 11.10 -37.12
C GLY A 125 -9.92 10.52 -36.32
#